data_AF-A0A8X6TVA5-F1
#
_entry.id   AF-A0A8X6TVA5-F1
#
_cell.length_a   1.000
_cell.length_b   1.000
_cell.length_c   1.000
_cell.angle_alpha   90.00
_cell.angle_beta   90.00
_cell.angle_gamma   90.00
#
_symmetry.space_group_name_H-M   'P 1'
#
loop_
_entity.id
_entity.type
_entity.pdbx_description
1 polymer ?
#
loop_
_entity_poly.entity_id
_entity_poly.type
_entity_poly.pdbx_seq_one_letter_code
_entity_poly.pdbx_strand_id
1 'polypeptide(L)' 'MTPCEIVGERKDKFQRWGDSTTTRERQLEANRKRRRTFFDTGDMIIRRRASKIKKETHYRSEGPLWLPDEEYC' A
#
# COMPACT_ATOMS: atom_id res chain seq x y z
N MET A 1 -5.38 10.56 -2.79
CA MET A 1 -5.39 9.42 -1.85
C MET A 1 -4.02 8.78 -1.94
N THR A 2 -3.19 8.85 -0.89
CA THR A 2 -1.82 8.30 -0.93
C THR A 2 -1.86 6.78 -0.74
N PRO A 3 -1.04 6.01 -1.47
CA PRO A 3 -1.05 4.56 -1.35
C PRO A 3 -0.46 4.10 -0.01
N CYS A 4 -1.07 3.08 0.57
CA CYS A 4 -0.67 2.46 1.84
C CYS A 4 -0.28 1.00 1.64
N GLU A 5 0.74 0.56 2.37
CA GLU A 5 1.12 -0.84 2.54
C GLU A 5 0.53 -1.38 3.84
N ILE A 6 -0.14 -2.54 3.81
CA ILE A 6 -0.61 -3.21 5.02
C ILE A 6 0.58 -3.92 5.66
N VAL A 7 1.02 -3.45 6.83
CA VAL A 7 2.14 -4.02 7.59
C VAL A 7 1.70 -5.01 8.66
N GLY A 8 0.40 -5.09 8.93
CA GLY A 8 -0.18 -6.08 9.82
C GLY A 8 -1.70 -6.10 9.72
N GLU A 9 -2.28 -7.27 9.91
CA GLU A 9 -3.72 -7.51 9.86
C GLU A 9 -4.13 -8.33 11.08
N ARG A 10 -5.24 -7.97 11.71
CA ARG A 10 -5.87 -8.73 12.78
C ARG A 10 -7.35 -8.88 12.46
N LYS A 11 -7.85 -10.11 12.53
CA LYS A 11 -9.27 -10.43 12.37
C LYS A 11 -9.84 -10.82 13.71
N ASP A 12 -10.90 -10.15 14.13
CA ASP A 12 -11.60 -10.44 15.38
C ASP A 12 -13.05 -10.79 15.03
N LYS A 13 -13.52 -11.96 15.50
CA LYS A 13 -14.88 -12.43 15.30
C LYS A 13 -15.74 -12.07 16.49
N PHE A 14 -16.76 -11.24 16.31
CA PHE A 14 -17.70 -10.92 17.37
C PHE A 14 -19.01 -11.66 17.14
N GLN A 15 -19.30 -12.63 18.01
CA GLN A 15 -20.45 -13.55 17.93
C GLN A 15 -21.82 -12.84 17.84
N ARG A 16 -21.90 -11.55 18.21
CA ARG A 16 -23.12 -10.73 18.20
C ARG A 16 -23.07 -9.51 17.27
N TRP A 17 -21.90 -9.13 16.74
CA TRP A 17 -21.68 -7.85 16.04
C TRP A 17 -21.07 -8.01 14.63
N GLY A 18 -20.80 -9.25 14.20
CA GLY A 18 -20.13 -9.54 12.93
C GLY A 18 -18.60 -9.57 13.05
N ASP A 19 -17.93 -9.96 11.98
CA ASP A 19 -16.47 -9.99 11.95
C ASP A 19 -15.92 -8.57 11.75
N SER A 20 -14.76 -8.31 12.36
CA SER A 20 -14.03 -7.06 12.16
C SER A 20 -12.60 -7.36 11.75
N THR A 21 -12.05 -6.52 10.87
CA THR A 21 -10.67 -6.61 10.42
C THR A 21 -9.97 -5.30 10.74
N THR A 22 -8.96 -5.34 11.62
CA THR A 22 -8.11 -4.19 11.91
C THR A 22 -6.78 -4.32 11.13
N THR A 23 -6.53 -3.39 10.22
CA THR A 23 -5.26 -3.26 9.51
C THR A 23 -4.36 -2.20 10.16
N ARG A 24 -3.06 -2.48 10.20
CA ARG A 24 -2.00 -1.50 10.42
C ARG A 24 -1.40 -1.19 9.06
N GLU A 25 -1.40 0.08 8.69
CA GLU A 25 -1.02 0.58 7.37
C GLU A 25 0.18 1.52 7.49
N ARG A 26 1.04 1.52 6.48
CA ARG A 26 2.17 2.44 6.30
C ARG A 26 2.00 3.18 4.97
N GLN A 27 1.91 4.50 5.01
CA GLN A 27 1.88 5.31 3.79
C GLN A 27 3.23 5.21 3.09
N LEU A 28 3.21 4.89 1.79
CA LEU A 28 4.44 4.64 1.02
C LEU A 28 5.28 5.92 0.84
N GLU A 29 4.64 7.06 0.57
CA GLU A 29 5.33 8.34 0.33
C GLU A 29 5.83 8.99 1.63
N ALA A 30 4.97 9.05 2.64
CA ALA A 30 5.26 9.79 3.88
C ALA A 30 5.83 8.91 5.00
N ASN A 31 5.94 7.60 4.79
CA ASN A 31 6.35 6.62 5.80
C ASN A 31 5.50 6.69 7.09
N ARG A 32 4.30 7.27 7.02
CA ARG A 32 3.42 7.51 8.17
C ARG A 32 2.62 6.26 8.47
N LYS A 33 2.59 5.86 9.75
CA LYS A 33 1.79 4.72 10.23
C LYS A 33 0.35 5.14 10.53
N ARG A 34 -0.62 4.31 10.19
CA ARG A 34 -2.04 4.46 10.53
C ARG A 34 -2.65 3.11 10.89
N ARG A 35 -3.78 3.13 11.60
CA ARG A 35 -4.57 1.94 11.94
C ARG A 35 -5.99 2.16 11.43
N ARG A 36 -6.56 1.16 10.77
CA ARG A 36 -7.93 1.21 10.25
C ARG A 36 -8.66 -0.06 10.66
N THR A 37 -9.91 0.07 11.08
CA THR A 37 -10.77 -1.07 11.42
C THR A 37 -11.93 -1.07 10.43
N PHE A 38 -12.18 -2.23 9.86
CA PHE A 38 -13.26 -2.52 8.92
C PHE A 38 -14.25 -3.45 9.61
N PHE A 39 -15.54 -3.21 9.41
CA PHE A 39 -16.60 -4.07 9.91
C PHE A 39 -17.27 -4.75 8.71
N ASP A 40 -17.64 -6.04 8.87
CA ASP A 40 -18.20 -6.87 7.79
C ASP A 40 -19.54 -6.38 7.22
N THR A 41 -20.09 -5.28 7.73
CA THR A 41 -21.32 -4.64 7.26
C THR A 41 -21.16 -3.85 5.94
N GLY A 42 -20.22 -4.24 5.06
CA GLY A 42 -20.11 -3.68 3.71
C GLY A 42 -18.87 -2.83 3.42
N ASP A 43 -17.86 -2.85 4.29
CA ASP A 43 -16.59 -2.16 4.02
C ASP A 43 -15.79 -2.86 2.90
N MET A 44 -15.72 -2.23 1.70
CA MET A 44 -14.86 -2.69 0.60
C MET A 44 -13.52 -1.95 0.59
N ILE A 45 -12.42 -2.71 0.53
CA ILE A 45 -11.07 -2.15 0.39
C ILE A 45 -10.62 -2.22 -1.07
N ILE A 46 -10.35 -1.06 -1.69
CA ILE A 46 -9.74 -1.00 -3.02
C ILE A 46 -8.27 -1.40 -2.90
N ARG A 47 -7.94 -2.63 -3.30
CA ARG A 47 -6.56 -3.11 -3.38
C ARG A 47 -5.95 -2.72 -4.72
N ARG A 48 -4.78 -2.09 -4.70
CA ARG A 48 -3.98 -1.80 -5.91
C ARG A 48 -2.71 -2.65 -5.89
N ARG A 49 -2.33 -3.19 -7.04
CA ARG A 49 -1.04 -3.88 -7.20
C ARG A 49 0.06 -2.83 -7.28
N ALA A 50 1.02 -2.90 -6.37
CA ALA A 50 2.24 -2.10 -6.44
C ALA A 50 3.39 -2.99 -6.94
N SER A 51 4.14 -2.52 -7.93
CA SER A 51 5.31 -3.21 -8.47
C SER A 51 6.57 -2.48 -8.03
N LYS A 52 7.59 -3.23 -7.58
CA LYS A 52 8.94 -2.69 -7.36
C LYS A 52 9.76 -2.98 -8.61
N ILE A 53 10.14 -1.93 -9.32
CA ILE A 53 11.02 -2.01 -10.48
C ILE A 53 12.40 -1.58 -10.01
N LYS A 54 13.40 -2.46 -10.13
CA LYS A 54 14.80 -2.06 -9.99
C LYS A 54 15.19 -1.38 -11.29
N LYS A 55 15.64 -0.13 -11.23
CA LYS A 55 16.12 0.61 -12.39
C LYS A 55 17.55 1.09 -12.14
N GLU A 56 18.42 0.93 -13.14
CA GLU A 56 19.74 1.54 -13.11
C GLU A 56 19.61 3.05 -13.26
N THR A 57 20.11 3.79 -12.27
CA THR A 57 20.11 5.26 -12.30
C THR A 57 21.32 5.75 -13.08
N HIS A 58 21.12 6.15 -14.33
CA HIS A 58 22.13 6.91 -15.07
C HIS A 58 22.08 8.37 -14.60
N TYR A 59 23.10 8.79 -13.85
CA TYR A 59 23.20 10.14 -13.33
C TYR A 59 23.30 11.17 -14.46
N ARG A 60 22.39 12.14 -14.47
CA ARG A 60 22.61 13.44 -15.11
C ARG A 60 22.46 14.51 -14.04
N SER A 61 23.48 15.34 -13.89
CA SER A 61 23.48 16.48 -12.99
C SER A 61 22.39 17.47 -13.40
N GLU A 62 21.50 17.78 -12.45
CA GLU A 62 20.47 18.84 -12.51
C GLU A 62 19.28 18.58 -13.45
N GLY A 63 18.42 17.62 -13.09
CA GLY A 63 17.12 17.43 -13.74
C GLY A 63 16.34 16.24 -13.19
N PRO A 64 15.04 16.10 -13.54
CA PRO A 64 14.27 14.91 -13.19
C PRO A 64 14.97 13.64 -13.73
N LEU A 65 15.03 12.60 -12.89
CA LEU A 65 15.65 11.32 -13.24
C LEU A 65 14.92 10.70 -14.44
N TRP A 66 15.63 10.61 -15.56
CA TRP A 66 15.21 9.81 -16.71
C TRP A 66 15.47 8.35 -16.39
N LEU A 67 14.39 7.60 -16.26
CA LEU A 67 14.39 6.18 -15.98
C LEU A 67 13.95 5.44 -17.25
N PRO A 68 14.87 4.99 -18.13
CA PRO A 68 14.49 4.24 -19.31
C PRO A 68 13.65 3.03 -18.88
N ASP A 69 12.54 2.79 -19.57
CA ASP A 69 11.79 1.55 -19.42
C ASP A 69 12.55 0.49 -20.23
N GLU A 70 13.20 -0.44 -19.53
CA GLU A 70 13.73 -1.64 -20.18
C GLU A 70 12.55 -2.54 -20.56
N GLU A 71 12.03 -2.31 -21.77
CA GLU A 71 11.12 -3.20 -22.46
C GLU A 71 11.94 -4.38 -22.99
N TYR A 72 12.10 -5.44 -22.20
CA TYR A 72 12.53 -6.74 -22.71
C TYR A 72 11.27 -7.60 -22.96
N CYS A 73 11.08 -7.95 -24.23
CA CYS A 73 9.99 -8.77 -24.80
C CYS A 73 9.75 -10.09 -24.07
#